data_AF-A0A836TG84-F1
#
_entry.id   AF-A0A836TG84-F1
#
_cell.length_a   1.000
_cell.length_b   1.000
_cell.length_c   1.000
_cell.angle_alpha   90.00
_cell.angle_beta   90.00
_cell.angle_gamma   90.00
#
_symmetry.space_group_name_H-M   'P 1'
#
loop_
_entity.id
_entity.type
_entity.pdbx_description
1 polymer ?
#
loop_
_entity_poly.entity_id
_entity_poly.type
_entity_poly.pdbx_seq_one_letter_code
_entity_poly.pdbx_strand_id
1 'polypeptide(L)'
;TGAGQHGVATATIAARLGLECVVYMGAEDVKRQAPNVFRMKLLGATVVPVESGSKTLKDALNEAMRDWVTNISDTFYIIGTVA
;
A
#
# COMPACT_ATOMS: atom_id res chain seq x y z
N THR A 1 0.72 1.43 -3.90
CA THR A 1 0.13 0.62 -4.98
C THR A 1 -0.77 1.50 -5.84
N GLY A 2 -0.94 1.15 -7.14
CA GLY A 2 -1.80 1.87 -8.09
C GLY A 2 -3.00 1.01 -8.52
N ALA A 3 -2.81 0.07 -9.44
CA ALA A 3 -3.86 -0.88 -9.84
C ALA A 3 -4.30 -1.86 -8.72
N GLY A 4 -3.50 -2.00 -7.66
CA GLY A 4 -3.85 -2.79 -6.47
C GLY A 4 -3.19 -4.18 -6.39
N GLN A 5 -2.72 -4.78 -7.49
CA GLN A 5 -2.17 -6.15 -7.48
C GLN A 5 -0.96 -6.33 -6.55
N HIS A 6 0.01 -5.42 -6.60
CA HIS A 6 1.16 -5.45 -5.68
C HIS A 6 0.73 -5.35 -4.21
N GLY A 7 -0.31 -4.54 -3.93
CA GLY A 7 -0.87 -4.40 -2.59
C GLY A 7 -1.54 -5.69 -2.10
N VAL A 8 -2.30 -6.36 -2.96
CA VAL A 8 -2.92 -7.66 -2.65
C VAL A 8 -1.85 -8.73 -2.41
N ALA A 9 -0.81 -8.80 -3.25
CA ALA A 9 0.28 -9.74 -3.08
C ALA A 9 1.01 -9.51 -1.74
N THR A 10 1.30 -8.26 -1.42
CA THR A 10 1.96 -7.87 -0.16
C THR A 10 1.09 -8.18 1.06
N ALA A 11 -0.21 -7.86 1.01
CA ALA A 11 -1.15 -8.20 2.07
C ALA A 11 -1.26 -9.71 2.29
N THR A 12 -1.20 -10.50 1.20
CA THR A 12 -1.30 -11.97 1.28
C THR A 12 -0.12 -12.57 2.03
N ILE A 13 1.11 -12.14 1.72
CA ILE A 13 2.29 -12.67 2.40
C ILE A 13 2.38 -12.18 3.84
N ALA A 14 2.02 -10.93 4.11
CA ALA A 14 1.97 -10.39 5.47
C ALA A 14 0.97 -11.17 6.34
N ALA A 15 -0.23 -11.42 5.83
CA ALA A 15 -1.24 -12.24 6.51
C ALA A 15 -0.73 -13.67 6.79
N ARG A 16 -0.05 -14.30 5.82
CA ARG A 16 0.54 -15.64 5.99
C ARG A 16 1.62 -15.68 7.07
N LEU A 17 2.41 -14.61 7.20
CA LEU A 17 3.53 -14.53 8.14
C LEU A 17 3.13 -13.91 9.49
N GLY A 18 1.88 -13.49 9.67
CA GLY A 18 1.42 -12.81 10.88
C GLY A 18 2.04 -11.43 11.08
N LEU A 19 2.37 -10.74 9.97
CA LEU A 19 2.96 -9.40 9.98
C LEU A 19 1.87 -8.35 9.77
N GLU A 20 2.05 -7.17 10.38
CA GLU A 20 1.25 -6.00 10.06
C GLU A 20 1.55 -5.53 8.63
N CYS A 21 0.51 -5.05 7.93
CA CYS A 21 0.62 -4.61 6.54
C CYS A 21 -0.10 -3.28 6.35
N VAL A 22 0.66 -2.26 5.96
CA VAL A 22 0.13 -0.95 5.55
C VAL A 22 0.38 -0.77 4.06
N VAL A 23 -0.69 -0.45 3.32
CA VAL A 23 -0.64 -0.23 1.88
C VAL A 23 -1.08 1.19 1.57
N TYR A 24 -0.14 2.01 1.12
CA TYR A 24 -0.42 3.34 0.57
C TYR A 24 -0.95 3.21 -0.85
N MET A 25 -2.06 3.88 -1.15
CA MET A 25 -2.70 3.86 -2.47
C MET A 25 -3.28 5.24 -2.77
N GLY A 26 -3.07 5.75 -3.99
CA GLY A 26 -3.62 7.05 -4.37
C GLY A 26 -5.14 7.09 -4.21
N ALA A 27 -5.71 8.19 -3.69
CA ALA A 27 -7.13 8.24 -3.36
C ALA A 27 -8.06 8.02 -4.58
N GLU A 28 -7.63 8.42 -5.77
CA GLU A 28 -8.37 8.12 -7.01
C GLU A 28 -8.28 6.63 -7.38
N ASP A 29 -7.12 6.01 -7.16
CA ASP A 29 -6.92 4.58 -7.36
C ASP A 29 -7.72 3.74 -6.37
N VAL A 30 -7.86 4.19 -5.10
CA VAL A 30 -8.71 3.54 -4.09
C VAL A 30 -10.16 3.44 -4.55
N LYS A 31 -10.69 4.52 -5.14
CA LYS A 31 -12.07 4.54 -5.69
C LYS A 31 -12.19 3.62 -6.91
N ARG A 32 -11.25 3.71 -7.86
CA ARG A 32 -11.28 2.94 -9.12
C ARG A 32 -11.05 1.45 -8.92
N GLN A 33 -10.29 1.06 -7.90
CA GLN A 33 -9.85 -0.31 -7.64
C GLN A 33 -10.48 -0.90 -6.37
N ALA A 34 -11.74 -0.53 -6.08
CA ALA A 34 -12.47 -0.98 -4.91
C ALA A 34 -12.42 -2.51 -4.65
N PRO A 35 -12.49 -3.40 -5.67
CA PRO A 35 -12.36 -4.84 -5.45
C PRO A 35 -11.01 -5.25 -4.84
N ASN A 36 -9.91 -4.63 -5.28
CA ASN A 36 -8.58 -4.92 -4.73
C ASN A 36 -8.39 -4.31 -3.35
N VAL A 37 -8.95 -3.11 -3.11
CA VAL A 37 -8.99 -2.51 -1.76
C VAL A 37 -9.73 -3.42 -0.78
N PHE A 38 -10.87 -3.95 -1.18
CA PHE A 38 -11.64 -4.89 -0.36
C PHE A 38 -10.85 -6.16 -0.05
N ARG A 39 -10.16 -6.74 -1.05
CA ARG A 39 -9.29 -7.92 -0.84
C ARG A 39 -8.15 -7.65 0.14
N MET A 40 -7.47 -6.50 0.03
CA MET A 40 -6.42 -6.12 0.97
C MET A 40 -6.96 -6.03 2.41
N LYS A 41 -8.13 -5.41 2.60
CA LYS A 41 -8.78 -5.31 3.91
C LYS A 41 -9.21 -6.67 4.45
N LEU A 42 -9.72 -7.56 3.60
CA LEU A 42 -10.10 -8.93 3.99
C LEU A 42 -8.89 -9.74 4.47
N LEU A 43 -7.71 -9.48 3.89
CA LEU A 43 -6.43 -10.05 4.32
C LEU A 43 -5.85 -9.35 5.57
N GLY A 44 -6.56 -8.38 6.17
CA GLY A 44 -6.13 -7.68 7.37
C GLY A 44 -5.18 -6.50 7.15
N ALA A 45 -4.91 -6.12 5.90
CA ALA A 45 -4.07 -4.97 5.61
C ALA A 45 -4.81 -3.63 5.79
N THR A 46 -4.11 -2.64 6.35
CA THR A 46 -4.56 -1.25 6.43
C THR A 46 -4.28 -0.56 5.09
N VAL A 47 -5.32 -0.07 4.42
CA VAL A 47 -5.18 0.68 3.16
C VAL A 47 -5.29 2.18 3.44
N VAL A 48 -4.21 2.92 3.22
CA VAL A 48 -4.12 4.37 3.46
C VAL A 48 -4.30 5.11 2.14
N PRO A 49 -5.41 5.87 1.96
CA PRO A 49 -5.61 6.70 0.78
C PRO A 49 -4.68 7.91 0.80
N VAL A 50 -3.91 8.11 -0.26
CA VAL A 50 -3.02 9.26 -0.43
C VAL A 50 -3.74 10.36 -1.18
N GLU A 51 -4.01 11.45 -0.47
CA GLU A 51 -4.74 12.62 -0.96
C GLU A 51 -3.81 13.72 -1.53
N SER A 52 -2.50 13.58 -1.35
CA SER A 52 -1.51 14.53 -1.84
C SER A 52 -1.26 14.38 -3.35
N GLY A 53 -0.85 15.48 -3.98
CA GLY A 53 -0.43 15.51 -5.38
C GLY A 53 -1.51 15.06 -6.37
N SER A 54 -1.12 14.18 -7.30
CA SER A 54 -2.00 13.64 -8.34
C SER A 54 -2.95 12.55 -7.83
N LYS A 55 -2.77 12.09 -6.58
CA LYS A 55 -3.56 11.04 -5.94
C LYS A 55 -3.49 9.70 -6.68
N THR A 56 -2.32 9.40 -7.25
CA THR A 56 -2.05 8.16 -7.99
C THR A 56 -0.81 7.42 -7.43
N LEU A 57 -0.36 6.38 -8.11
CA LEU A 57 0.80 5.55 -7.72
C LEU A 57 2.04 6.36 -7.31
N LYS A 58 2.39 7.42 -8.05
CA LYS A 58 3.60 8.21 -7.76
C LYS A 58 3.55 8.84 -6.37
N ASP A 59 2.41 9.41 -5.99
CA ASP A 59 2.24 10.04 -4.68
C ASP A 59 2.22 8.97 -3.58
N ALA A 60 1.59 7.82 -3.85
CA ALA A 60 1.57 6.69 -2.94
C ALA A 60 2.96 6.11 -2.64
N LEU A 61 3.87 6.10 -3.63
CA LEU A 61 5.27 5.67 -3.44
C LEU A 61 6.01 6.65 -2.51
N ASN A 62 5.83 7.96 -2.72
CA ASN A 62 6.48 8.98 -1.90
C ASN A 62 6.02 8.93 -0.44
N GLU A 63 4.72 8.78 -0.19
CA GLU A 63 4.20 8.66 1.18
C GLU A 63 4.65 7.36 1.85
N ALA A 64 4.65 6.23 1.14
CA ALA A 64 5.16 4.97 1.69
C ALA A 64 6.66 5.04 2.05
N MET A 65 7.46 5.72 1.22
CA MET A 65 8.88 5.92 1.51
C MET A 65 9.09 6.84 2.73
N ARG A 66 8.30 7.91 2.87
CA ARG A 66 8.36 8.82 4.03
C ARG A 66 8.00 8.12 5.33
N ASP A 67 6.95 7.30 5.30
CA ASP A 67 6.54 6.50 6.44
C ASP A 67 7.64 5.51 6.84
N TRP A 68 8.18 4.76 5.88
CA TRP A 68 9.26 3.82 6.13
C TRP A 68 10.51 4.49 6.72
N VAL A 69 10.94 5.64 6.19
CA VAL A 69 12.10 6.38 6.73
C VAL A 69 11.85 6.81 8.19
N THR A 70 10.60 7.11 8.55
CA THR A 70 10.22 7.50 9.91
C THR A 70 10.18 6.30 10.86
N ASN A 71 9.77 5.13 10.36
CA ASN A 71 9.58 3.89 11.12
C ASN A 71 10.62 2.81 10.73
N ILE A 72 11.85 3.21 10.41
CA ILE A 72 12.83 2.31 9.79
C ILE A 72 13.30 1.17 10.72
N SER A 73 13.12 1.34 12.03
CA SER A 73 13.53 0.37 13.05
C SER A 73 12.72 -0.93 13.05
N ASP A 74 11.47 -0.86 12.61
CA ASP A 74 10.45 -1.88 12.82
C ASP A 74 9.61 -2.15 11.56
N THR A 75 9.81 -1.39 10.48
CA THR A 75 9.10 -1.58 9.22
C THR A 75 10.04 -1.88 8.05
N PHE A 76 9.54 -2.67 7.09
CA PHE A 76 10.25 -2.97 5.85
C PHE A 76 9.43 -2.48 4.65
N TYR A 77 10.04 -1.66 3.80
CA TYR A 77 9.39 -1.14 2.59
C TYR A 77 9.49 -2.13 1.42
N ILE A 78 8.34 -2.68 1.00
CA ILE A 78 8.24 -3.61 -0.13
C ILE A 78 7.94 -2.84 -1.42
N ILE A 79 9.01 -2.56 -2.19
CA ILE A 79 8.90 -1.90 -3.48
C ILE A 79 8.50 -2.89 -4.60
N GLY A 80 7.47 -2.57 -5.37
CA GLY A 80 6.88 -3.46 -6.38
C GLY A 80 7.36 -3.24 -7.82
N THR A 81 8.18 -2.22 -8.07
CA THR A 81 8.76 -1.90 -9.37
C THR A 81 9.94 -0.96 -9.18
N VAL A 82 10.83 -0.88 -10.16
CA VAL A 82 11.73 0.28 -10.28
C VAL A 82 10.86 1.48 -10.67
N ALA A 83 11.05 2.62 -9.99
CA ALA A 83 10.33 3.87 -10.23
C ALA A 83 11.06 4.73 -11.26
#